data_AF-A0A2V7CIZ2-F1
#
_entry.id   AF-A0A2V7CIZ2-F1
#
_cell.length_a   1.000
_cell.length_b   1.000
_cell.length_c   1.000
_cell.angle_alpha   90.00
_cell.angle_beta   90.00
_cell.angle_gamma   90.00
#
_symmetry.space_group_name_H-M   'P 1'
#
loop_
_entity.id
_entity.type
_entity.pdbx_description
1 polymer ?
#
loop_
_entity_poly.entity_id
_entity_poly.type
_entity_poly.pdbx_seq_one_letter_code
_entity_poly.pdbx_strand_id
1 'polypeptide(L)'
;MTPDHLLALVFVGGGVGMFGLYLDTAWHRTLGRDTFWSLPHLLMYGGGMAAYASAVGGIALASRFGSEAFGGPVLGRRRLRFPLGFTVALVGTLVIIAAVPVDGWFHWTYGTDVLVWSWPHMQLLLGAALADVGILLALAAQRGRGWFGRPSVWPLAMTLVVVDLVQRVHYGLAHYTQVPETRTPDFYPLLVALSVPALLVTAARAIGPWAPVAVGLLFFGAALLVDVTLSLIDFARYTLTPVFALPALVVSTLYAVAGRARDRAGLALLAGALFAAAFVTIESVWMARALGHPWADRAVLAALPATLGAGALSGWVGWVLGGFARALAREISPAVVFGGRRRARAAAALAVALVAAGSVSTYRPQRFGKPMTVAEMRLAPVESFPAQEAIFWEVLILDEWPAAGRIQAYSEGIIEPFPLPIGPAWCAETPERLDAELSGVHFGLEINGERIDLAPYRVVRRPLRDGRHCGWVGVAAAFVRASVNRFVYEVERAEGRSSVEMTVVFKDP
;
A
#
# COMPACT_ATOMS: atom_id res chain seq x y z
N MET A 1 -13.67 -30.77 7.39
CA MET A 1 -13.30 -29.46 6.80
C MET A 1 -14.08 -29.28 5.50
N THR A 2 -14.71 -28.13 5.29
CA THR A 2 -15.59 -27.82 4.13
C THR A 2 -15.14 -26.49 3.49
N PRO A 3 -15.65 -26.09 2.31
CA PRO A 3 -15.37 -24.77 1.75
C PRO A 3 -15.64 -23.62 2.72
N ASP A 4 -16.69 -23.72 3.55
CA ASP A 4 -17.01 -22.74 4.60
C ASP A 4 -15.86 -22.55 5.59
N HIS A 5 -15.23 -23.64 6.05
CA HIS A 5 -14.11 -23.57 6.99
C HIS A 5 -12.88 -22.92 6.35
N LEU A 6 -12.61 -23.23 5.07
CA LEU A 6 -11.50 -22.65 4.33
C LEU A 6 -11.70 -21.15 4.09
N LEU A 7 -12.91 -20.73 3.74
CA LEU A 7 -13.24 -19.32 3.55
C LEU A 7 -13.23 -18.55 4.88
N ALA A 8 -13.70 -19.15 5.97
CA ALA A 8 -13.58 -18.57 7.32
C ALA A 8 -12.12 -18.35 7.73
N LEU A 9 -11.23 -19.32 7.45
CA LEU A 9 -9.79 -19.18 7.69
C LEU A 9 -9.22 -17.96 6.95
N VAL A 10 -9.66 -17.71 5.71
CA VAL A 10 -9.20 -16.55 4.95
C VAL A 10 -9.73 -15.23 5.50
N PHE A 11 -10.97 -15.18 5.99
CA PHE A 11 -11.47 -13.94 6.61
C PHE A 11 -10.69 -13.59 7.87
N VAL A 12 -10.41 -14.56 8.73
CA VAL A 12 -9.63 -14.34 9.95
C VAL A 12 -8.18 -14.00 9.60
N GLY A 13 -7.54 -14.81 8.76
CA GLY A 13 -6.16 -14.60 8.35
C GLY A 13 -5.95 -13.30 7.56
N GLY A 14 -6.87 -12.99 6.64
CA GLY A 14 -6.85 -11.74 5.86
C GLY A 14 -6.99 -10.52 6.75
N GLY A 15 -7.90 -10.53 7.74
CA GLY A 15 -8.02 -9.44 8.72
C GLY A 15 -6.76 -9.26 9.55
N VAL A 16 -6.14 -10.35 10.01
CA VAL A 16 -4.86 -10.33 10.75
C VAL A 16 -3.73 -9.78 9.87
N GLY A 17 -3.60 -10.29 8.64
CA GLY A 17 -2.57 -9.85 7.70
C GLY A 17 -2.74 -8.39 7.29
N MET A 18 -3.98 -7.94 7.10
CA MET A 18 -4.29 -6.54 6.81
C MET A 18 -3.92 -5.63 7.97
N PHE A 19 -4.28 -5.99 9.21
CA PHE A 19 -3.82 -5.23 10.37
C PHE A 19 -2.29 -5.21 10.46
N GLY A 20 -1.63 -6.34 10.15
CA GLY A 20 -0.18 -6.43 10.00
C GLY A 20 0.38 -5.41 9.02
N LEU A 21 -0.20 -5.27 7.82
CA LEU A 21 0.23 -4.29 6.80
C LEU A 21 0.15 -2.83 7.29
N TYR A 22 -0.96 -2.45 7.93
CA TYR A 22 -1.08 -1.09 8.48
C TYR A 22 -0.11 -0.87 9.65
N LEU A 23 0.05 -1.88 10.50
CA LEU A 23 1.01 -1.85 11.59
C LEU A 23 2.44 -1.75 11.07
N ASP A 24 2.77 -2.39 9.94
CA ASP A 24 4.10 -2.43 9.34
C ASP A 24 4.62 -1.05 8.94
N THR A 25 3.86 -0.33 8.11
CA THR A 25 4.27 1.03 7.73
C THR A 25 4.24 1.99 8.92
N ALA A 26 3.29 1.83 9.85
CA ALA A 26 3.29 2.61 11.08
C ALA A 26 4.50 2.28 11.95
N TRP A 27 4.90 1.01 12.01
CA TRP A 27 6.09 0.51 12.71
C TRP A 27 7.33 1.12 12.10
N HIS A 28 7.49 1.11 10.79
CA HIS A 28 8.62 1.77 10.13
C HIS A 28 8.67 3.27 10.38
N ARG A 29 7.53 3.96 10.36
CA ARG A 29 7.48 5.40 10.66
C ARG A 29 7.62 5.73 12.15
N THR A 30 7.51 4.75 13.06
CA THR A 30 7.59 4.98 14.52
C THR A 30 8.85 4.40 15.16
N LEU A 31 9.36 3.29 14.64
CA LEU A 31 10.49 2.55 15.20
C LEU A 31 11.67 2.52 14.23
N GLY A 32 11.41 2.60 12.92
CA GLY A 32 12.42 2.42 11.88
C GLY A 32 12.52 0.97 11.40
N ARG A 33 13.74 0.50 11.14
CA ARG A 33 13.96 -0.85 10.61
C ARG A 33 13.46 -1.91 11.59
N ASP A 34 12.95 -2.98 11.05
CA ASP A 34 12.43 -4.11 11.79
C ASP A 34 13.26 -5.38 11.49
N THR A 35 12.93 -6.48 12.15
CA THR A 35 13.56 -7.77 11.88
C THR A 35 12.63 -8.62 11.03
N PHE A 36 13.16 -9.68 10.41
CA PHE A 36 12.34 -10.70 9.75
C PHE A 36 11.22 -11.26 10.65
N TRP A 37 11.40 -11.20 11.97
CA TRP A 37 10.45 -11.69 12.97
C TRP A 37 9.69 -10.59 13.69
N SER A 38 9.61 -9.39 13.12
CA SER A 38 8.82 -8.30 13.68
C SER A 38 7.35 -8.70 13.81
N LEU A 39 6.65 -8.12 14.78
CA LEU A 39 5.22 -8.36 14.97
C LEU A 39 4.40 -8.10 13.68
N PRO A 40 4.55 -6.96 12.97
CA PRO A 40 3.81 -6.74 11.72
C PRO A 40 4.09 -7.84 10.68
N HIS A 41 5.36 -8.23 10.48
CA HIS A 41 5.73 -9.32 9.58
C HIS A 41 5.07 -10.65 9.96
N LEU A 42 5.09 -11.03 11.25
CA LEU A 42 4.45 -12.26 11.72
C LEU A 42 2.95 -12.28 11.43
N LEU A 43 2.26 -11.14 11.60
CA LEU A 43 0.83 -11.00 11.29
C LEU A 43 0.58 -11.12 9.77
N MET A 44 1.41 -10.47 8.96
CA MET A 44 1.36 -10.55 7.50
C MET A 44 1.61 -11.97 6.99
N TYR A 45 2.64 -12.65 7.50
CA TYR A 45 2.97 -14.04 7.17
C TYR A 45 1.84 -14.98 7.56
N GLY A 46 1.26 -14.77 8.76
CA GLY A 46 0.11 -15.53 9.22
C GLY A 46 -1.09 -15.38 8.26
N GLY A 47 -1.39 -14.16 7.82
CA GLY A 47 -2.45 -13.89 6.86
C GLY A 47 -2.19 -14.52 5.49
N GLY A 48 -0.98 -14.35 4.94
CA GLY A 48 -0.58 -14.97 3.67
C GLY A 48 -0.61 -16.50 3.72
N MET A 49 -0.13 -17.09 4.81
CA MET A 49 -0.16 -18.53 5.04
C MET A 49 -1.60 -19.06 5.17
N ALA A 50 -2.49 -18.33 5.83
CA ALA A 50 -3.91 -18.69 5.92
C ALA A 50 -4.59 -18.69 4.53
N ALA A 51 -4.30 -17.68 3.70
CA ALA A 51 -4.77 -17.61 2.31
C ALA A 51 -4.24 -18.79 1.47
N TYR A 52 -2.94 -19.08 1.57
CA TYR A 52 -2.30 -20.20 0.88
C TYR A 52 -2.88 -21.56 1.33
N ALA A 53 -2.97 -21.79 2.63
CA ALA A 53 -3.53 -23.02 3.20
C ALA A 53 -5.00 -23.22 2.80
N SER A 54 -5.79 -22.14 2.74
CA SER A 54 -7.15 -22.19 2.24
C SER A 54 -7.22 -22.58 0.76
N ALA A 55 -6.39 -21.95 -0.07
CA ALA A 55 -6.30 -22.22 -1.51
C ALA A 55 -5.92 -23.68 -1.80
N VAL A 56 -4.81 -24.15 -1.22
CA VAL A 56 -4.34 -25.53 -1.35
C VAL A 56 -5.34 -26.52 -0.75
N GLY A 57 -5.87 -26.22 0.43
CA GLY A 57 -6.88 -27.04 1.09
C GLY A 57 -8.15 -27.21 0.24
N GLY A 58 -8.60 -26.14 -0.43
CA GLY A 58 -9.74 -26.19 -1.33
C GLY A 58 -9.51 -27.11 -2.52
N ILE A 59 -8.34 -27.00 -3.16
CA ILE A 59 -7.95 -27.87 -4.28
C ILE A 59 -7.80 -29.33 -3.81
N ALA A 60 -7.18 -29.56 -2.66
CA ALA A 60 -6.97 -30.90 -2.11
C ALA A 60 -8.30 -31.59 -1.75
N LEU A 61 -9.20 -30.88 -1.07
CA LEU A 61 -10.53 -31.38 -0.73
C LEU A 61 -11.36 -31.66 -1.99
N ALA A 62 -11.36 -30.74 -2.96
CA ALA A 62 -12.06 -30.93 -4.23
C ALA A 62 -11.54 -32.16 -4.99
N SER A 63 -10.22 -32.35 -5.01
CA SER A 63 -9.55 -33.47 -5.65
C SER A 63 -9.85 -34.81 -4.98
N ARG A 64 -9.93 -34.84 -3.65
CA ARG A 64 -10.11 -36.06 -2.87
C ARG A 64 -11.58 -36.49 -2.72
N PHE A 65 -12.49 -35.54 -2.49
CA PHE A 65 -13.87 -35.83 -2.12
C PHE A 65 -14.90 -35.40 -3.15
N GLY A 66 -14.45 -34.82 -4.27
CA GLY A 66 -15.33 -34.24 -5.27
C GLY A 66 -15.51 -32.73 -5.10
N SER A 67 -15.99 -32.10 -6.16
CA SER A 67 -16.03 -30.63 -6.31
C SER A 67 -17.44 -30.05 -6.20
N GLU A 68 -18.44 -30.89 -5.93
CA GLU A 68 -19.86 -30.54 -5.91
C GLU A 68 -20.17 -29.52 -4.80
N ALA A 69 -19.47 -29.63 -3.67
CA ALA A 69 -19.57 -28.69 -2.56
C ALA A 69 -18.97 -27.31 -2.87
N PHE A 70 -18.08 -27.19 -3.86
CA PHE A 70 -17.36 -25.95 -4.16
C PHE A 70 -18.14 -24.99 -5.07
N GLY A 71 -19.07 -25.52 -5.86
CA GLY A 71 -19.80 -24.75 -6.86
C GLY A 71 -18.92 -24.22 -7.99
N GLY A 72 -19.56 -23.67 -9.02
CA GLY A 72 -18.87 -23.00 -10.13
C GLY A 72 -17.96 -23.91 -10.98
N PRO A 73 -17.16 -23.30 -11.88
CA PRO A 73 -16.25 -24.03 -12.77
C PRO A 73 -15.09 -24.69 -12.02
N VAL A 74 -14.71 -25.86 -12.51
CA VAL A 74 -13.59 -26.65 -11.99
C VAL A 74 -12.65 -26.94 -13.16
N LEU A 75 -11.38 -26.58 -13.00
CA LEU A 75 -10.31 -26.88 -13.95
C LEU A 75 -9.70 -28.26 -13.60
N GLY A 76 -9.02 -28.89 -14.57
CA GLY A 76 -8.39 -30.20 -14.39
C GLY A 76 -9.29 -31.38 -14.77
N ARG A 77 -8.73 -32.60 -14.66
CA ARG A 77 -9.40 -33.86 -15.02
C ARG A 77 -9.10 -34.95 -13.99
N ARG A 78 -10.05 -35.87 -13.83
CA ARG A 78 -9.93 -37.09 -13.00
C ARG A 78 -9.67 -36.79 -11.52
N ARG A 79 -8.44 -37.01 -11.04
CA ARG A 79 -8.07 -37.00 -9.62
C ARG A 79 -7.64 -35.62 -9.11
N LEU A 80 -7.29 -34.69 -10.00
CA LEU A 80 -6.95 -33.32 -9.63
C LEU A 80 -8.05 -32.38 -10.12
N ARG A 81 -8.76 -31.79 -9.17
CA ARG A 81 -9.87 -30.86 -9.39
C ARG A 81 -9.50 -29.51 -8.81
N PHE A 82 -9.57 -28.48 -9.65
CA PHE A 82 -9.13 -27.13 -9.33
C PHE A 82 -10.33 -26.17 -9.39
N PRO A 83 -11.10 -25.99 -8.30
CA PRO A 83 -12.17 -25.00 -8.25
C PRO A 83 -11.62 -23.62 -8.60
N LEU A 84 -12.28 -22.91 -9.53
CA LEU A 84 -11.72 -21.71 -10.15
C LEU A 84 -11.27 -20.66 -9.12
N GLY A 85 -12.11 -20.34 -8.14
CA GLY A 85 -11.80 -19.32 -7.13
C GLY A 85 -10.56 -19.66 -6.29
N PHE A 86 -10.51 -20.88 -5.74
CA PHE A 86 -9.34 -21.36 -4.98
C PHE A 86 -8.07 -21.47 -5.84
N THR A 87 -8.22 -21.74 -7.14
CA THR A 87 -7.08 -21.80 -8.07
C THR A 87 -6.49 -20.43 -8.34
N VAL A 88 -7.34 -19.43 -8.61
CA VAL A 88 -6.91 -18.04 -8.77
C VAL A 88 -6.30 -17.53 -7.46
N ALA A 89 -6.88 -17.91 -6.32
CA ALA A 89 -6.34 -17.59 -5.00
C ALA A 89 -4.93 -18.16 -4.80
N LEU A 90 -4.72 -19.43 -5.18
CA LEU A 90 -3.41 -20.07 -5.13
C LEU A 90 -2.39 -19.32 -5.99
N VAL A 91 -2.72 -18.95 -7.23
CA VAL A 91 -1.81 -18.18 -8.09
C VAL A 91 -1.43 -16.87 -7.43
N GLY A 92 -2.39 -16.14 -6.84
CA GLY A 92 -2.11 -14.92 -6.08
C GLY A 92 -1.13 -15.15 -4.93
N THR A 93 -1.36 -16.19 -4.13
CA THR A 93 -0.45 -16.53 -3.01
C THR A 93 0.94 -16.98 -3.46
N LEU A 94 1.07 -17.62 -4.62
CA LEU A 94 2.38 -17.97 -5.19
C LEU A 94 3.13 -16.72 -5.67
N VAL A 95 2.42 -15.71 -6.21
CA VAL A 95 3.02 -14.41 -6.57
C VAL A 95 3.52 -13.68 -5.33
N ILE A 96 2.78 -13.74 -4.22
CA ILE A 96 3.20 -13.23 -2.90
C ILE A 96 4.49 -13.92 -2.43
N ILE A 97 4.51 -15.25 -2.40
CA ILE A 97 5.67 -16.03 -1.94
C ILE A 97 6.90 -15.72 -2.80
N ALA A 98 6.71 -15.59 -4.12
CA ALA A 98 7.79 -15.23 -5.04
C ALA A 98 8.32 -13.80 -4.83
N ALA A 99 7.58 -12.92 -4.14
CA ALA A 99 8.04 -11.55 -3.86
C ALA A 99 9.17 -11.55 -2.82
N VAL A 100 9.20 -12.52 -1.89
CA VAL A 100 10.23 -12.60 -0.83
C VAL A 100 11.67 -12.66 -1.36
N PRO A 101 12.04 -13.59 -2.26
CA PRO A 101 13.40 -13.59 -2.80
C PRO A 101 13.68 -12.38 -3.73
N VAL A 102 12.65 -11.82 -4.38
CA VAL A 102 12.78 -10.62 -5.21
C VAL A 102 13.06 -9.40 -4.34
N ASP A 103 12.43 -9.31 -3.18
CA ASP A 103 12.63 -8.27 -2.17
C ASP A 103 14.06 -8.30 -1.61
N GLY A 104 14.52 -9.48 -1.17
CA GLY A 104 15.90 -9.64 -0.70
C GLY A 104 16.95 -9.27 -1.75
N TRP A 105 16.71 -9.62 -3.02
CA TRP A 105 17.58 -9.17 -4.13
C TRP A 105 17.51 -7.66 -4.35
N PHE A 106 16.31 -7.08 -4.27
CA PHE A 106 16.09 -5.65 -4.46
C PHE A 106 16.83 -4.85 -3.39
N HIS A 107 16.68 -5.19 -2.11
CA HIS A 107 17.37 -4.50 -1.01
C HIS A 107 18.89 -4.66 -1.09
N TRP A 108 19.38 -5.83 -1.52
CA TRP A 108 20.81 -6.03 -1.75
C TRP A 108 21.35 -5.14 -2.88
N THR A 109 20.52 -4.80 -3.87
CA THR A 109 20.93 -4.06 -5.07
C THR A 109 20.73 -2.54 -4.94
N TYR A 110 19.63 -2.11 -4.31
CA TYR A 110 19.17 -0.72 -4.31
C TYR A 110 19.07 -0.09 -2.91
N GLY A 111 19.28 -0.85 -1.84
CA GLY A 111 19.04 -0.39 -0.46
C GLY A 111 17.62 -0.69 0.02
N THR A 112 17.33 -0.40 1.28
CA THR A 112 16.00 -0.68 1.86
C THR A 112 14.97 0.33 1.36
N ASP A 113 13.74 -0.14 1.18
CA ASP A 113 12.67 0.69 0.65
C ASP A 113 12.24 1.78 1.65
N VAL A 114 12.12 3.02 1.17
CA VAL A 114 11.47 4.11 1.92
C VAL A 114 9.98 4.26 1.62
N LEU A 115 9.51 3.62 0.56
CA LEU A 115 8.12 3.63 0.13
C LEU A 115 7.66 2.22 -0.20
N VAL A 116 6.35 2.03 -0.03
CA VAL A 116 5.65 0.82 -0.48
C VAL A 116 5.68 0.63 -2.00
N TRP A 117 6.18 1.59 -2.79
CA TRP A 117 6.16 1.58 -4.27
C TRP A 117 7.34 0.88 -4.94
N SER A 118 8.15 0.14 -4.18
CA SER A 118 9.20 -0.69 -4.78
C SER A 118 8.60 -1.86 -5.58
N TRP A 119 9.37 -2.39 -6.52
CA TRP A 119 8.92 -3.49 -7.37
C TRP A 119 8.47 -4.72 -6.56
N PRO A 120 9.23 -5.21 -5.55
CA PRO A 120 8.80 -6.33 -4.72
C PRO A 120 7.46 -6.08 -4.01
N HIS A 121 7.26 -4.88 -3.46
CA HIS A 121 6.01 -4.51 -2.79
C HIS A 121 4.82 -4.41 -3.76
N MET A 122 5.02 -3.89 -4.98
CA MET A 122 3.99 -3.90 -6.02
C MET A 122 3.64 -5.33 -6.48
N GLN A 123 4.63 -6.22 -6.55
CA GLN A 123 4.39 -7.65 -6.80
C GLN A 123 3.58 -8.29 -5.66
N LEU A 124 3.93 -7.99 -4.40
CA LEU A 124 3.20 -8.46 -3.22
C LEU A 124 1.72 -8.02 -3.27
N LEU A 125 1.48 -6.73 -3.53
CA LEU A 125 0.13 -6.16 -3.63
C LEU A 125 -0.67 -6.75 -4.80
N LEU A 126 -0.03 -6.98 -5.95
CA LEU A 126 -0.65 -7.68 -7.08
C LEU A 126 -1.06 -9.11 -6.71
N GLY A 127 -0.17 -9.86 -6.06
CA GLY A 127 -0.44 -11.22 -5.61
C GLY A 127 -1.59 -11.27 -4.60
N ALA A 128 -1.61 -10.32 -3.65
CA ALA A 128 -2.68 -10.19 -2.66
C ALA A 128 -4.02 -9.82 -3.30
N ALA A 129 -4.04 -8.89 -4.27
CA ALA A 129 -5.26 -8.55 -5.01
C ALA A 129 -5.77 -9.74 -5.86
N LEU A 130 -4.87 -10.49 -6.50
CA LEU A 130 -5.24 -11.70 -7.23
C LEU A 130 -5.80 -12.78 -6.29
N ALA A 131 -5.22 -12.91 -5.09
CA ALA A 131 -5.72 -13.82 -4.07
C ALA A 131 -7.17 -13.49 -3.70
N ASP A 132 -7.46 -12.24 -3.38
CA ASP A 132 -8.79 -11.75 -3.02
C ASP A 132 -9.80 -11.90 -4.15
N VAL A 133 -9.40 -11.64 -5.41
CA VAL A 133 -10.26 -11.90 -6.57
C VAL A 133 -10.61 -13.39 -6.64
N GLY A 134 -9.66 -14.29 -6.36
CA GLY A 134 -9.92 -15.72 -6.24
C GLY A 134 -10.95 -16.05 -5.15
N ILE A 135 -10.81 -15.45 -3.97
CA ILE A 135 -11.74 -15.62 -2.84
C ILE A 135 -13.13 -15.05 -3.15
N LEU A 136 -13.21 -13.90 -3.81
CA LEU A 136 -14.45 -13.30 -4.30
C LEU A 136 -15.20 -14.25 -5.23
N LEU A 137 -14.49 -14.90 -6.17
CA LEU A 137 -15.07 -15.88 -7.08
C LEU A 137 -15.48 -17.18 -6.36
N ALA A 138 -14.70 -17.62 -5.37
CA ALA A 138 -15.03 -18.77 -4.54
C ALA A 138 -16.30 -18.52 -3.71
N LEU A 139 -16.42 -17.36 -3.06
CA LEU A 139 -17.62 -16.94 -2.33
C LEU A 139 -18.81 -16.78 -3.25
N ALA A 140 -18.62 -16.22 -4.43
CA ALA A 140 -19.69 -16.12 -5.42
C ALA A 140 -20.25 -17.52 -5.74
N ALA A 141 -19.40 -18.51 -5.97
CA ALA A 141 -19.81 -19.89 -6.22
C ALA A 141 -20.48 -20.59 -5.01
N GLN A 142 -20.30 -20.08 -3.80
CA GLN A 142 -20.93 -20.59 -2.57
C GLN A 142 -22.31 -20.00 -2.27
N ARG A 143 -22.85 -19.10 -3.11
CA ARG A 143 -24.18 -18.55 -2.89
C ARG A 143 -25.24 -19.64 -2.75
N GLY A 144 -26.03 -19.61 -1.68
CA GLY A 144 -27.09 -20.60 -1.45
C GLY A 144 -26.62 -21.92 -0.84
N ARG A 145 -25.33 -22.06 -0.52
CA ARG A 145 -24.71 -23.29 -0.03
C ARG A 145 -24.18 -23.09 1.39
N GLY A 146 -24.24 -24.15 2.21
CA GLY A 146 -23.66 -24.15 3.56
C GLY A 146 -24.05 -22.92 4.39
N TRP A 147 -23.07 -22.32 5.06
CA TRP A 147 -23.25 -21.07 5.81
C TRP A 147 -23.66 -19.88 4.94
N PHE A 148 -23.22 -19.87 3.68
CA PHE A 148 -23.51 -18.83 2.69
C PHE A 148 -24.89 -18.97 2.02
N GLY A 149 -25.69 -19.95 2.45
CA GLY A 149 -27.13 -19.99 2.16
C GLY A 149 -27.94 -18.99 2.98
N ARG A 150 -27.38 -18.48 4.10
CA ARG A 150 -28.06 -17.51 4.97
C ARG A 150 -28.17 -16.15 4.28
N PRO A 151 -29.35 -15.49 4.29
CA PRO A 151 -29.60 -14.27 3.52
C PRO A 151 -28.62 -13.11 3.78
N SER A 152 -28.13 -12.97 5.01
CA SER A 152 -27.22 -11.89 5.41
C SER A 152 -25.73 -12.26 5.32
N VAL A 153 -25.38 -13.54 5.42
CA VAL A 153 -23.98 -13.98 5.53
C VAL A 153 -23.24 -13.85 4.21
N TRP A 154 -23.81 -14.36 3.11
CA TRP A 154 -23.18 -14.26 1.79
C TRP A 154 -22.93 -12.82 1.33
N PRO A 155 -23.91 -11.88 1.37
CA PRO A 155 -23.66 -10.52 0.93
C PRO A 155 -22.65 -9.81 1.85
N LEU A 156 -22.67 -10.06 3.16
CA LEU A 156 -21.67 -9.53 4.08
C LEU A 156 -20.27 -10.05 3.73
N ALA A 157 -20.11 -11.36 3.56
CA ALA A 157 -18.84 -11.99 3.20
C ALA A 157 -18.27 -11.43 1.88
N MET A 158 -19.12 -11.34 0.84
CA MET A 158 -18.72 -10.71 -0.43
C MET A 158 -18.32 -9.24 -0.26
N THR A 159 -19.03 -8.49 0.59
CA THR A 159 -18.71 -7.09 0.89
C THR A 159 -17.37 -6.96 1.60
N LEU A 160 -17.09 -7.83 2.60
CA LEU A 160 -15.84 -7.83 3.34
C LEU A 160 -14.62 -8.09 2.44
N VAL A 161 -14.73 -8.97 1.43
CA VAL A 161 -13.64 -9.15 0.44
C VAL A 161 -13.43 -7.89 -0.41
N VAL A 162 -14.50 -7.18 -0.76
CA VAL A 162 -14.34 -5.91 -1.49
C VAL A 162 -13.76 -4.82 -0.58
N VAL A 163 -14.11 -4.79 0.71
CA VAL A 163 -13.47 -3.91 1.70
C VAL A 163 -11.98 -4.19 1.79
N ASP A 164 -11.59 -5.47 1.86
CA ASP A 164 -10.21 -5.93 1.93
C ASP A 164 -9.39 -5.52 0.68
N LEU A 165 -10.01 -5.60 -0.51
CA LEU A 165 -9.44 -5.06 -1.76
C LEU A 165 -9.28 -3.53 -1.74
N VAL A 166 -10.26 -2.79 -1.22
CA VAL A 166 -10.16 -1.33 -1.07
C VAL A 166 -9.07 -0.95 -0.07
N GLN A 167 -8.89 -1.73 1.01
CA GLN A 167 -7.82 -1.52 1.96
C GLN A 167 -6.44 -1.76 1.35
N ARG A 168 -6.26 -2.74 0.44
CA ARG A 168 -5.01 -2.92 -0.33
C ARG A 168 -4.71 -1.71 -1.22
N VAL A 169 -5.74 -1.16 -1.88
CA VAL A 169 -5.57 0.07 -2.67
C VAL A 169 -5.14 1.22 -1.76
N HIS A 170 -5.78 1.39 -0.60
CA HIS A 170 -5.41 2.43 0.36
C HIS A 170 -3.99 2.24 0.92
N TYR A 171 -3.60 1.01 1.24
CA TYR A 171 -2.23 0.67 1.66
C TYR A 171 -1.21 0.97 0.55
N GLY A 172 -1.52 0.66 -0.70
CA GLY A 172 -0.72 1.08 -1.85
C GLY A 172 -0.59 2.60 -1.98
N LEU A 173 -1.42 3.39 -1.29
CA LEU A 173 -1.35 4.85 -1.21
C LEU A 173 -0.85 5.32 0.17
N ALA A 174 -0.12 4.48 0.91
CA ALA A 174 0.37 4.75 2.27
C ALA A 174 1.07 6.11 2.38
N HIS A 175 1.93 6.46 1.41
CA HIS A 175 2.61 7.76 1.42
C HIS A 175 1.62 8.94 1.45
N TYR A 176 0.68 9.00 0.50
CA TYR A 176 -0.36 10.03 0.44
C TYR A 176 -1.34 10.03 1.61
N THR A 177 -1.43 8.91 2.34
CA THR A 177 -2.38 8.75 3.44
C THR A 177 -1.70 9.00 4.79
N GLN A 178 -0.39 8.86 4.90
CA GLN A 178 0.36 9.20 6.11
C GLN A 178 1.06 10.57 6.04
N VAL A 179 1.34 11.10 4.85
CA VAL A 179 1.79 12.49 4.61
C VAL A 179 0.84 13.14 3.61
N PRO A 180 -0.32 13.63 4.05
CA PRO A 180 -1.35 14.03 3.12
C PRO A 180 -1.03 15.32 2.35
N GLU A 181 -0.04 16.10 2.79
CA GLU A 181 0.51 17.25 2.06
C GLU A 181 1.11 16.84 0.71
N THR A 182 1.53 15.58 0.54
CA THR A 182 2.13 15.08 -0.71
C THR A 182 1.09 14.72 -1.77
N ARG A 183 -0.21 14.80 -1.46
CA ARG A 183 -1.30 14.54 -2.42
C ARG A 183 -1.27 15.55 -3.55
N THR A 184 -0.93 15.09 -4.75
CA THR A 184 -0.94 15.93 -5.95
C THR A 184 -2.32 15.94 -6.62
N PRO A 185 -2.72 17.05 -7.27
CA PRO A 185 -4.02 17.17 -7.93
C PRO A 185 -4.20 16.26 -9.15
N ASP A 186 -3.11 15.75 -9.71
CA ASP A 186 -3.08 14.95 -10.92
C ASP A 186 -2.94 13.46 -10.63
N PHE A 187 -1.89 13.07 -9.91
CA PHE A 187 -1.52 11.67 -9.78
C PHE A 187 -2.34 10.94 -8.72
N TYR A 188 -2.52 11.54 -7.53
CA TYR A 188 -3.28 10.89 -6.45
C TYR A 188 -4.73 10.55 -6.86
N PRO A 189 -5.54 11.47 -7.43
CA PRO A 189 -6.87 11.12 -7.93
C PRO A 189 -6.86 10.10 -9.07
N LEU A 190 -5.85 10.13 -9.96
CA LEU A 190 -5.72 9.16 -11.03
C LEU A 190 -5.54 7.74 -10.48
N LEU A 191 -4.67 7.54 -9.48
CA LEU A 191 -4.44 6.24 -8.86
C LEU A 191 -5.69 5.66 -8.21
N VAL A 192 -6.44 6.51 -7.51
CA VAL A 192 -7.73 6.12 -6.92
C VAL A 192 -8.75 5.79 -8.00
N ALA A 193 -8.84 6.60 -9.05
CA ALA A 193 -9.77 6.41 -10.17
C ALA A 193 -9.47 5.14 -10.99
N LEU A 194 -8.21 4.71 -11.08
CA LEU A 194 -7.83 3.45 -11.75
C LEU A 194 -8.36 2.22 -11.00
N SER A 195 -8.53 2.30 -9.68
CA SER A 195 -8.74 1.11 -8.84
C SER A 195 -10.12 1.04 -8.17
N VAL A 196 -10.51 2.07 -7.42
CA VAL A 196 -11.69 2.03 -6.54
C VAL A 196 -13.02 1.90 -7.29
N PRO A 197 -13.25 2.59 -8.44
CA PRO A 197 -14.47 2.41 -9.22
C PRO A 197 -14.74 0.96 -9.63
N ALA A 198 -13.71 0.22 -10.04
CA ALA A 198 -13.84 -1.19 -10.39
C ALA A 198 -14.39 -2.02 -9.22
N LEU A 199 -13.90 -1.76 -8.00
CA LEU A 199 -14.30 -2.47 -6.79
C LEU A 199 -15.74 -2.15 -6.39
N LEU A 200 -16.11 -0.86 -6.38
CA LEU A 200 -17.47 -0.42 -6.04
C LEU A 200 -18.50 -0.88 -7.07
N VAL A 201 -18.20 -0.79 -8.37
CA VAL A 201 -19.09 -1.29 -9.42
C VAL A 201 -19.22 -2.82 -9.36
N THR A 202 -18.14 -3.54 -9.04
CA THR A 202 -18.19 -4.99 -8.78
C THR A 202 -19.18 -5.31 -7.66
N ALA A 203 -19.07 -4.61 -6.52
CA ALA A 203 -19.98 -4.77 -5.39
C ALA A 203 -21.44 -4.45 -5.78
N ALA A 204 -21.67 -3.32 -6.46
CA ALA A 204 -23.00 -2.88 -6.89
C ALA A 204 -23.69 -3.93 -7.78
N ARG A 205 -22.92 -4.55 -8.68
CA ARG A 205 -23.42 -5.49 -9.69
C ARG A 205 -23.56 -6.93 -9.18
N ALA A 206 -22.62 -7.38 -8.33
CA ALA A 206 -22.60 -8.75 -7.82
C ALA A 206 -23.47 -8.93 -6.57
N ILE A 207 -23.49 -7.94 -5.68
CA ILE A 207 -24.12 -8.03 -4.35
C ILE A 207 -25.45 -7.28 -4.34
N GLY A 208 -25.43 -6.00 -4.70
CA GLY A 208 -26.63 -5.16 -4.72
C GLY A 208 -26.31 -3.66 -4.73
N PRO A 209 -27.30 -2.80 -5.05
CA PRO A 209 -27.06 -1.37 -5.28
C PRO A 209 -26.48 -0.64 -4.06
N TRP A 210 -26.75 -1.09 -2.84
CA TRP A 210 -26.24 -0.48 -1.60
C TRP A 210 -24.94 -1.08 -1.09
N ALA A 211 -24.40 -2.10 -1.76
CA ALA A 211 -23.12 -2.69 -1.39
C ALA A 211 -21.95 -1.70 -1.46
N PRO A 212 -21.84 -0.77 -2.43
CA PRO A 212 -20.81 0.29 -2.41
C PRO A 212 -20.81 1.11 -1.12
N VAL A 213 -21.99 1.58 -0.66
CA VAL A 213 -22.10 2.31 0.62
C VAL A 213 -21.64 1.43 1.78
N ALA A 214 -22.05 0.17 1.82
CA ALA A 214 -21.58 -0.76 2.86
C ALA A 214 -20.05 -0.94 2.82
N VAL A 215 -19.44 -1.06 1.63
CA VAL A 215 -17.98 -1.09 1.46
C VAL A 215 -17.36 0.18 2.02
N GLY A 216 -17.86 1.37 1.65
CA GLY A 216 -17.33 2.65 2.14
C GLY A 216 -17.40 2.80 3.66
N LEU A 217 -18.53 2.42 4.27
CA LEU A 217 -18.72 2.49 5.72
C LEU A 217 -17.88 1.47 6.49
N LEU A 218 -17.79 0.23 6.00
CA LEU A 218 -16.99 -0.81 6.63
C LEU A 218 -15.48 -0.53 6.49
N PHE A 219 -15.06 -0.02 5.33
CA PHE A 219 -13.70 0.49 5.14
C PHE A 219 -13.38 1.60 6.16
N PHE A 220 -14.26 2.59 6.30
CA PHE A 220 -14.07 3.66 7.27
C PHE A 220 -14.02 3.15 8.71
N GLY A 221 -14.90 2.21 9.07
CA GLY A 221 -14.87 1.57 10.39
C GLY A 221 -13.57 0.80 10.66
N ALA A 222 -13.06 0.09 9.66
CA ALA A 222 -11.77 -0.60 9.77
C ALA A 222 -10.59 0.39 9.87
N ALA A 223 -10.59 1.47 9.09
CA ALA A 223 -9.59 2.53 9.17
C ALA A 223 -9.61 3.24 10.54
N LEU A 224 -10.80 3.50 11.10
CA LEU A 224 -10.94 4.03 12.45
C LEU A 224 -10.40 3.07 13.50
N LEU A 225 -10.66 1.76 13.37
CA LEU A 225 -10.12 0.76 14.29
C LEU A 225 -8.59 0.72 14.25
N VAL A 226 -7.99 0.80 13.05
CA VAL A 226 -6.54 0.90 12.89
C VAL A 226 -6.03 2.19 13.56
N ASP A 227 -6.64 3.35 13.27
CA ASP A 227 -6.24 4.64 13.85
C ASP A 227 -6.28 4.64 15.38
N VAL A 228 -7.38 4.15 15.97
CA VAL A 228 -7.52 4.00 17.42
C VAL A 228 -6.44 3.07 17.97
N THR A 229 -6.20 1.93 17.32
CA THR A 229 -5.19 0.96 17.77
C THR A 229 -3.79 1.58 17.75
N LEU A 230 -3.42 2.25 16.65
CA LEU A 230 -2.13 2.95 16.53
C LEU A 230 -2.02 4.08 17.55
N SER A 231 -3.09 4.83 17.82
CA SER A 231 -3.11 5.85 18.86
C SER A 231 -2.89 5.28 20.27
N LEU A 232 -3.46 4.12 20.58
CA LEU A 232 -3.32 3.49 21.90
C LEU A 232 -1.90 2.99 22.18
N ILE A 233 -1.14 2.68 21.13
CA ILE A 233 0.27 2.26 21.24
C ILE A 233 1.26 3.38 20.92
N ASP A 234 0.78 4.60 20.70
CA ASP A 234 1.59 5.78 20.34
C ASP A 234 2.40 5.57 19.03
N PHE A 235 1.77 5.03 18.00
CA PHE A 235 2.37 4.82 16.68
C PHE A 235 1.91 5.88 15.67
N ALA A 236 2.72 6.10 14.64
CA ALA A 236 2.41 6.92 13.48
C ALA A 236 1.06 6.49 12.88
N ARG A 237 0.18 7.47 12.69
CA ARG A 237 -1.20 7.24 12.28
C ARG A 237 -1.39 7.56 10.80
N TYR A 238 -2.44 7.00 10.25
CA TYR A 238 -2.91 7.34 8.91
C TYR A 238 -3.89 8.50 9.00
N THR A 239 -3.93 9.33 7.96
CA THR A 239 -4.95 10.36 7.80
C THR A 239 -6.30 9.68 7.65
N LEU A 240 -7.12 9.76 8.70
CA LEU A 240 -8.47 9.24 8.68
C LEU A 240 -9.38 10.16 7.85
N THR A 241 -9.71 9.75 6.64
CA THR A 241 -10.68 10.46 5.79
C THR A 241 -11.84 9.54 5.40
N PRO A 242 -13.11 9.99 5.50
CA PRO A 242 -14.26 9.25 4.97
C PRO A 242 -14.35 9.37 3.44
N VAL A 243 -13.20 9.43 2.75
CA VAL A 243 -13.07 9.90 1.37
C VAL A 243 -13.83 9.03 0.37
N PHE A 244 -14.05 7.74 0.68
CA PHE A 244 -14.81 6.85 -0.17
C PHE A 244 -16.31 6.79 0.14
N ALA A 245 -16.78 7.31 1.29
CA ALA A 245 -18.18 7.18 1.69
C ALA A 245 -19.14 7.92 0.76
N LEU A 246 -18.85 9.19 0.45
CA LEU A 246 -19.67 10.01 -0.44
C LEU A 246 -19.59 9.54 -1.92
N PRO A 247 -18.40 9.28 -2.51
CA PRO A 247 -18.33 8.70 -3.85
C PRO A 247 -19.02 7.34 -3.96
N ALA A 248 -18.96 6.51 -2.92
CA ALA A 248 -19.71 5.25 -2.87
C ALA A 248 -21.22 5.46 -2.83
N LEU A 249 -21.71 6.48 -2.11
CA LEU A 249 -23.12 6.86 -2.11
C LEU A 249 -23.59 7.28 -3.50
N VAL A 250 -22.76 8.02 -4.26
CA VAL A 250 -23.06 8.39 -5.66
C VAL A 250 -23.23 7.14 -6.53
N VAL A 251 -22.29 6.19 -6.47
CA VAL A 251 -22.38 4.92 -7.20
C VAL A 251 -23.62 4.13 -6.79
N SER A 252 -23.89 4.02 -5.48
CA SER A 252 -25.05 3.30 -4.96
C SER A 252 -26.38 3.91 -5.40
N THR A 253 -26.50 5.22 -5.34
CA THR A 253 -27.71 5.95 -5.75
C THR A 253 -27.99 5.74 -7.22
N LEU A 254 -26.96 5.85 -8.07
CA LEU A 254 -27.07 5.60 -9.50
C LEU A 254 -27.56 4.17 -9.79
N TYR A 255 -27.00 3.16 -9.11
CA TYR A 255 -27.41 1.76 -9.26
C TYR A 255 -28.80 1.45 -8.69
N ALA A 256 -29.21 2.13 -7.62
CA ALA A 256 -30.53 2.01 -7.02
C ALA A 256 -31.61 2.57 -7.97
N VAL A 257 -31.38 3.78 -8.50
CA VAL A 257 -32.31 4.45 -9.43
C VAL A 257 -32.39 3.72 -10.77
N ALA A 258 -31.26 3.20 -11.28
CA ALA A 258 -31.25 2.48 -12.56
C ALA A 258 -32.07 1.18 -12.55
N GLY A 259 -32.35 0.59 -11.38
CA GLY A 259 -33.18 -0.61 -11.25
C GLY A 259 -32.74 -1.75 -12.18
N ARG A 260 -33.59 -2.13 -13.15
CA ARG A 260 -33.28 -3.19 -14.14
C ARG A 260 -32.20 -2.77 -15.17
N ALA A 261 -31.98 -1.47 -15.37
CA ALA A 261 -30.96 -0.95 -16.28
C ALA A 261 -29.53 -1.05 -15.72
N ARG A 262 -29.37 -1.48 -14.46
CA ARG A 262 -28.06 -1.69 -13.80
C ARG A 262 -27.12 -2.66 -14.51
N ASP A 263 -27.67 -3.44 -15.46
CA ASP A 263 -26.90 -4.40 -16.22
C ASP A 263 -26.15 -3.80 -17.42
N ARG A 264 -26.43 -2.53 -17.78
CA ARG A 264 -25.80 -1.84 -18.92
C ARG A 264 -24.38 -1.40 -18.61
N ALA A 265 -23.45 -1.65 -19.54
CA ALA A 265 -22.05 -1.21 -19.43
C ALA A 265 -21.91 0.32 -19.36
N GLY A 266 -22.78 1.07 -20.07
CA GLY A 266 -22.80 2.53 -20.01
C GLY A 266 -23.06 3.10 -18.62
N LEU A 267 -23.85 2.41 -17.79
CA LEU A 267 -24.09 2.83 -16.41
C LEU A 267 -22.81 2.70 -15.57
N ALA A 268 -22.01 1.67 -15.81
CA ALA A 268 -20.76 1.43 -15.09
C ALA A 268 -19.69 2.46 -15.47
N LEU A 269 -19.59 2.83 -16.75
CA LEU A 269 -18.75 3.94 -17.22
C LEU A 269 -19.14 5.25 -16.53
N LEU A 270 -20.45 5.56 -16.50
CA LEU A 270 -20.96 6.75 -15.83
C LEU A 270 -20.70 6.71 -14.32
N ALA A 271 -20.93 5.56 -13.66
CA ALA A 271 -20.69 5.39 -12.23
C ALA A 271 -19.23 5.68 -11.87
N GLY A 272 -18.29 5.16 -12.67
CA GLY A 272 -16.87 5.39 -12.46
C GLY A 272 -16.44 6.84 -12.71
N ALA A 273 -16.97 7.49 -13.74
CA ALA A 273 -16.73 8.92 -13.98
C ALA A 273 -17.29 9.80 -12.85
N LEU A 274 -18.52 9.53 -12.39
CA LEU A 274 -19.15 10.28 -11.30
C LEU A 274 -18.45 10.05 -9.96
N PHE A 275 -17.98 8.83 -9.70
CA PHE A 275 -17.11 8.54 -8.56
C PHE A 275 -15.86 9.44 -8.61
N ALA A 276 -15.16 9.47 -9.74
CA ALA A 276 -13.92 10.22 -9.89
C ALA A 276 -14.16 11.73 -9.72
N ALA A 277 -15.25 12.26 -10.29
CA ALA A 277 -15.64 13.66 -10.11
C ALA A 277 -15.93 14.00 -8.64
N ALA A 278 -16.69 13.14 -7.94
CA ALA A 278 -16.99 13.32 -6.52
C ALA A 278 -15.72 13.26 -5.67
N PHE A 279 -14.84 12.30 -5.95
CA PHE A 279 -13.56 12.13 -5.26
C PHE A 279 -12.67 13.37 -5.40
N VAL A 280 -12.42 13.84 -6.63
CA VAL A 280 -11.61 15.05 -6.89
C VAL A 280 -12.19 16.27 -6.18
N THR A 281 -13.51 16.42 -6.18
CA THR A 281 -14.18 17.54 -5.51
C THR A 281 -13.97 17.51 -4.00
N ILE A 282 -14.17 16.34 -3.38
CA ILE A 282 -14.00 16.15 -1.94
C ILE A 282 -12.55 16.40 -1.54
N GLU A 283 -11.60 15.83 -2.28
CA GLU A 283 -10.17 16.04 -2.00
C GLU A 283 -9.75 17.49 -2.20
N SER A 284 -10.22 18.17 -3.24
CA SER A 284 -9.93 19.61 -3.43
C SER A 284 -10.41 20.46 -2.25
N VAL A 285 -11.62 20.17 -1.74
CA VAL A 285 -12.17 20.84 -0.55
C VAL A 285 -11.35 20.48 0.69
N TRP A 286 -10.97 19.21 0.85
CA TRP A 286 -10.20 18.74 1.99
C TRP A 286 -8.79 19.37 2.02
N MET A 287 -8.08 19.36 0.90
CA MET A 287 -6.78 20.02 0.75
C MET A 287 -6.86 21.51 1.08
N ALA A 288 -7.91 22.20 0.62
CA ALA A 288 -8.10 23.62 0.90
C ALA A 288 -8.49 23.95 2.34
N ARG A 289 -9.37 23.13 2.96
CA ARG A 289 -10.01 23.45 4.24
C ARG A 289 -9.40 22.75 5.44
N ALA A 290 -9.02 21.48 5.29
CA ALA A 290 -8.47 20.68 6.38
C ALA A 290 -6.94 20.81 6.46
N LEU A 291 -6.24 20.81 5.31
CA LEU A 291 -4.78 20.97 5.29
C LEU A 291 -4.29 22.40 5.08
N GLY A 292 -5.14 23.32 4.61
CA GLY A 292 -4.69 24.67 4.23
C GLY A 292 -3.71 24.68 3.06
N HIS A 293 -3.68 23.61 2.25
CA HIS A 293 -2.79 23.43 1.12
C HIS A 293 -3.59 23.24 -0.19
N PRO A 294 -4.35 24.28 -0.64
CA PRO A 294 -5.27 24.15 -1.75
C PRO A 294 -4.57 23.77 -3.05
N TRP A 295 -5.16 22.83 -3.79
CA TRP A 295 -4.73 22.52 -5.14
C TRP A 295 -5.02 23.68 -6.10
N ALA A 296 -4.09 23.94 -7.01
CA ALA A 296 -4.29 24.97 -8.03
C ALA A 296 -5.37 24.54 -9.05
N ASP A 297 -6.40 25.37 -9.25
CA ASP A 297 -7.52 25.09 -10.16
C ASP A 297 -7.07 24.66 -11.55
N ARG A 298 -6.05 25.33 -12.11
CA ARG A 298 -5.48 25.00 -13.42
C ARG A 298 -4.93 23.57 -13.49
N ALA A 299 -4.35 23.07 -12.40
CA ALA A 299 -3.77 21.72 -12.34
C ALA A 299 -4.88 20.68 -12.21
N VAL A 300 -5.89 20.96 -11.36
CA VAL A 300 -7.08 20.10 -11.22
C VAL A 300 -7.81 19.98 -12.56
N LEU A 301 -8.08 21.10 -13.24
CA LEU A 301 -8.76 21.13 -14.53
C LEU A 301 -7.96 20.41 -15.63
N ALA A 302 -6.64 20.52 -15.62
CA ALA A 302 -5.78 19.82 -16.57
C ALA A 302 -5.76 18.30 -16.36
N ALA A 303 -5.81 17.84 -15.11
CA ALA A 303 -5.82 16.41 -14.77
C ALA A 303 -7.20 15.76 -14.93
N LEU A 304 -8.28 16.54 -14.73
CA LEU A 304 -9.64 16.03 -14.64
C LEU A 304 -10.05 15.11 -15.80
N PRO A 305 -9.78 15.41 -17.10
CA PRO A 305 -10.15 14.51 -18.19
C PRO A 305 -9.53 13.12 -18.07
N ALA A 306 -8.26 13.03 -17.68
CA ALA A 306 -7.56 11.76 -17.50
C ALA A 306 -8.14 10.99 -16.31
N THR A 307 -8.39 11.67 -15.19
CA THR A 307 -8.97 11.07 -13.98
C THR A 307 -10.40 10.57 -14.22
N LEU A 308 -11.25 11.33 -14.90
CA LEU A 308 -12.61 10.91 -15.25
C LEU A 308 -12.60 9.74 -16.24
N GLY A 309 -11.70 9.77 -17.24
CA GLY A 309 -11.53 8.68 -18.19
C GLY A 309 -11.07 7.39 -17.53
N ALA A 310 -10.06 7.47 -16.65
CA ALA A 310 -9.59 6.34 -15.84
C ALA A 310 -10.71 5.80 -14.95
N GLY A 311 -11.46 6.68 -14.28
CA GLY A 311 -12.60 6.31 -13.46
C GLY A 311 -13.67 5.56 -14.24
N ALA A 312 -14.04 6.06 -15.42
CA ALA A 312 -15.00 5.39 -16.30
C ALA A 312 -14.54 3.98 -16.71
N LEU A 313 -13.31 3.86 -17.22
CA LEU A 313 -12.74 2.58 -17.66
C LEU A 313 -12.60 1.59 -16.49
N SER A 314 -12.22 2.06 -15.30
CA SER A 314 -12.19 1.28 -14.07
C SER A 314 -13.60 0.78 -13.70
N GLY A 315 -14.61 1.65 -13.76
CA GLY A 315 -16.01 1.25 -13.60
C GLY A 315 -16.43 0.15 -14.58
N TRP A 316 -15.99 0.21 -15.84
CA TRP A 316 -16.23 -0.84 -16.82
C TRP A 316 -15.52 -2.16 -16.48
N VAL A 317 -14.28 -2.12 -15.98
CA VAL A 317 -13.59 -3.32 -15.45
C VAL A 317 -14.42 -3.95 -14.32
N GLY A 318 -14.94 -3.12 -13.41
CA GLY A 318 -15.85 -3.58 -12.36
C GLY A 318 -17.14 -4.21 -12.87
N TRP A 319 -17.68 -3.71 -13.98
CA TRP A 319 -18.84 -4.30 -14.64
C TRP A 319 -18.55 -5.70 -15.19
N VAL A 320 -17.35 -5.92 -15.73
CA VAL A 320 -16.91 -7.25 -16.18
C VAL A 320 -16.75 -8.19 -14.99
N LEU A 321 -15.97 -7.82 -13.97
CA LEU A 321 -15.71 -8.66 -12.81
C LEU A 321 -17.01 -9.00 -12.05
N GLY A 322 -17.83 -7.98 -11.76
CA GLY A 322 -19.14 -8.17 -11.12
C GLY A 322 -20.11 -9.00 -11.97
N GLY A 323 -19.97 -8.98 -13.30
CA GLY A 323 -20.72 -9.83 -14.21
C GLY A 323 -20.36 -11.31 -14.07
N PHE A 324 -19.06 -11.63 -14.00
CA PHE A 324 -18.59 -12.99 -13.76
C PHE A 324 -18.96 -13.49 -12.35
N ALA A 325 -18.76 -12.67 -11.32
CA ALA A 325 -19.18 -13.02 -9.96
C ALA A 325 -20.68 -13.30 -9.87
N ARG A 326 -21.52 -12.46 -10.53
CA ARG A 326 -22.97 -12.70 -10.60
C ARG A 326 -23.32 -13.96 -11.39
N ALA A 327 -22.61 -14.27 -12.47
CA ALA A 327 -22.84 -15.50 -13.23
C ALA A 327 -22.58 -16.74 -12.37
N LEU A 328 -21.47 -16.74 -11.62
CA LEU A 328 -21.13 -17.79 -10.65
C LEU A 328 -22.20 -17.92 -9.56
N ALA A 329 -22.57 -16.80 -8.93
CA ALA A 329 -23.55 -16.78 -7.85
C ALA A 329 -24.95 -17.24 -8.25
N ARG A 330 -25.31 -17.14 -9.53
CA ARG A 330 -26.60 -17.60 -10.06
C ARG A 330 -26.51 -18.93 -10.79
N GLU A 331 -25.34 -19.54 -10.85
CA GLU A 331 -25.07 -20.79 -11.59
C GLU A 331 -25.51 -20.71 -13.07
N ILE A 332 -25.37 -19.53 -13.68
CA ILE A 332 -25.68 -19.31 -15.09
C ILE A 332 -24.41 -19.14 -15.90
N SER A 333 -24.49 -19.45 -17.20
CA SER A 333 -23.37 -19.20 -18.10
C SER A 333 -23.05 -17.69 -18.16
N PRO A 334 -21.77 -17.28 -18.15
CA PRO A 334 -21.38 -15.90 -18.43
C PRO A 334 -21.92 -15.38 -19.77
N ALA A 335 -22.17 -16.28 -20.74
CA ALA A 335 -22.79 -15.92 -22.00
C ALA A 335 -24.18 -15.28 -21.83
N VAL A 336 -24.95 -15.65 -20.80
CA VAL A 336 -26.25 -15.03 -20.50
C VAL A 336 -26.05 -13.59 -20.01
N VAL A 337 -25.05 -13.36 -19.16
CA VAL A 337 -24.76 -12.04 -18.59
C VAL A 337 -24.22 -11.06 -19.64
N PHE A 338 -23.38 -11.54 -20.55
CA PHE A 338 -22.71 -10.71 -21.57
C PHE A 338 -23.36 -10.78 -22.96
N GLY A 339 -24.48 -11.50 -23.11
CA GLY A 339 -25.16 -11.67 -24.40
C GLY A 339 -24.38 -12.47 -25.45
N GLY A 340 -23.54 -13.41 -25.01
CA GLY A 340 -22.82 -14.37 -25.88
C GLY A 340 -21.45 -14.80 -25.34
N ARG A 341 -21.01 -16.02 -25.69
CA ARG A 341 -19.70 -16.56 -25.27
C ARG A 341 -18.52 -15.72 -25.80
N ARG A 342 -18.59 -15.28 -27.07
CA ARG A 342 -17.55 -14.42 -27.66
C ARG A 342 -17.45 -13.08 -26.95
N ARG A 343 -18.58 -12.46 -26.63
CA ARG A 343 -18.66 -11.19 -25.88
C ARG A 343 -18.10 -11.33 -24.47
N ALA A 344 -18.44 -12.41 -23.75
CA ALA A 344 -17.88 -12.68 -22.43
C ALA A 344 -16.34 -12.80 -22.46
N ARG A 345 -15.80 -13.54 -23.43
CA ARG A 345 -14.33 -13.69 -23.59
C ARG A 345 -13.65 -12.38 -23.97
N ALA A 346 -14.22 -11.64 -24.92
CA ALA A 346 -13.71 -10.33 -25.32
C ALA A 346 -13.73 -9.33 -24.16
N ALA A 347 -14.80 -9.33 -23.36
CA ALA A 347 -14.91 -8.48 -22.17
C ALA A 347 -13.84 -8.82 -21.13
N ALA A 348 -13.61 -10.12 -20.86
CA ALA A 348 -12.53 -10.54 -19.95
C ALA A 348 -11.14 -10.13 -20.45
N ALA A 349 -10.84 -10.38 -21.73
CA ALA A 349 -9.55 -10.02 -22.32
C ALA A 349 -9.31 -8.50 -22.31
N LEU A 350 -10.33 -7.70 -22.65
CA LEU A 350 -10.24 -6.25 -22.61
C LEU A 350 -10.12 -5.73 -21.18
N ALA A 351 -10.78 -6.35 -20.20
CA ALA A 351 -10.62 -5.97 -18.79
C ALA A 351 -9.18 -6.20 -18.31
N VAL A 352 -8.58 -7.35 -18.65
CA VAL A 352 -7.16 -7.62 -18.34
C VAL A 352 -6.24 -6.61 -19.04
N ALA A 353 -6.50 -6.31 -20.32
CA ALA A 353 -5.71 -5.32 -21.06
C ALA A 353 -5.83 -3.91 -20.46
N LEU A 354 -7.02 -3.51 -20.00
CA LEU A 354 -7.25 -2.22 -19.35
C LEU A 354 -6.58 -2.15 -17.97
N VAL A 355 -6.61 -3.23 -17.18
CA VAL A 355 -5.87 -3.31 -15.92
C VAL A 355 -4.37 -3.16 -16.18
N ALA A 356 -3.82 -3.90 -17.15
CA ALA A 356 -2.41 -3.79 -17.51
C ALA A 356 -2.04 -2.40 -18.04
N ALA A 357 -2.86 -1.81 -18.90
CA ALA A 357 -2.66 -0.44 -19.41
C ALA A 357 -2.74 0.59 -18.28
N GLY A 358 -3.68 0.42 -17.34
CA GLY A 358 -3.81 1.24 -16.14
C GLY A 358 -2.54 1.16 -15.29
N SER A 359 -2.04 -0.03 -14.98
CA SER A 359 -0.78 -0.23 -14.25
C SER A 359 0.43 0.36 -14.98
N VAL A 360 0.51 0.25 -16.31
CA VAL A 360 1.59 0.90 -17.07
C VAL A 360 1.45 2.43 -17.03
N SER A 361 0.23 2.96 -17.01
CA SER A 361 0.00 4.41 -16.95
C SER A 361 0.43 5.05 -15.62
N THR A 362 0.57 4.26 -14.56
CA THR A 362 1.11 4.74 -13.27
C THR A 362 2.63 4.83 -13.28
N TYR A 363 3.31 4.32 -14.31
CA TYR A 363 4.76 4.39 -14.39
C TYR A 363 5.21 5.83 -14.67
N ARG A 364 5.79 6.45 -13.64
CA ARG A 364 6.46 7.75 -13.70
C ARG A 364 7.95 7.52 -13.44
N PRO A 365 8.79 7.34 -14.49
CA PRO A 365 10.21 7.09 -14.28
C PRO A 365 10.84 8.29 -13.58
N GLN A 366 11.54 8.02 -12.48
CA GLN A 366 12.27 9.02 -11.72
C GLN A 366 13.32 9.69 -12.63
N ARG A 367 13.38 11.02 -12.59
CA ARG A 367 14.36 11.81 -13.35
C ARG A 367 15.28 12.53 -12.39
N PHE A 368 16.47 11.95 -12.20
CA PHE A 368 17.47 12.55 -11.33
C PHE A 368 18.11 13.77 -12.00
N GLY A 369 18.04 14.90 -11.30
CA GLY A 369 18.86 16.06 -11.62
C GLY A 369 20.31 15.86 -11.18
N LYS A 370 21.12 16.91 -11.35
CA LYS A 370 22.49 16.94 -10.79
C LYS A 370 22.45 16.76 -9.26
N PRO A 371 23.52 16.26 -8.63
CA PRO A 371 23.63 16.29 -7.16
C PRO A 371 23.34 17.70 -6.63
N MET A 372 22.61 17.80 -5.52
CA MET A 372 22.27 19.09 -4.90
C MET A 372 23.50 19.73 -4.26
N THR A 373 23.63 21.03 -4.48
CA THR A 373 24.63 21.83 -3.76
C THR A 373 24.17 22.03 -2.32
N VAL A 374 25.11 22.28 -1.40
CA VAL A 374 24.79 22.58 0.01
C VAL A 374 23.89 23.80 0.15
N ALA A 375 24.09 24.81 -0.71
CA ALA A 375 23.23 25.99 -0.78
C ALA A 375 21.78 25.65 -1.17
N GLU A 376 21.58 24.74 -2.13
CA GLU A 376 20.24 24.26 -2.51
C GLU A 376 19.58 23.46 -1.39
N MET A 377 20.37 22.72 -0.61
CA MET A 377 19.89 21.95 0.54
C MET A 377 19.45 22.81 1.73
N ARG A 378 19.74 24.12 1.74
CA ARG A 378 19.27 25.08 2.76
C ARG A 378 19.38 24.55 4.19
N LEU A 379 20.59 24.17 4.57
CA LEU A 379 20.84 23.56 5.87
C LEU A 379 20.33 24.45 7.01
N ALA A 380 19.60 23.86 7.95
CA ALA A 380 18.98 24.56 9.07
C ALA A 380 19.12 23.77 10.37
N PRO A 381 19.27 24.46 11.51
CA PRO A 381 19.27 23.79 12.80
C PRO A 381 17.88 23.23 13.11
N VAL A 382 17.86 22.03 13.70
CA VAL A 382 16.64 21.39 14.19
C VAL A 382 16.82 21.02 15.66
N GLU A 383 15.89 21.45 16.49
CA GLU A 383 15.91 21.17 17.95
C GLU A 383 15.16 19.86 18.29
N SER A 384 14.29 19.43 17.38
CA SER A 384 13.51 18.21 17.49
C SER A 384 13.05 17.74 16.13
N PHE A 385 13.14 16.45 15.86
CA PHE A 385 12.58 15.82 14.67
C PHE A 385 12.07 14.42 15.03
N PRO A 386 11.10 13.87 14.28
CA PRO A 386 10.78 12.45 14.33
C PRO A 386 12.02 11.66 13.89
N ALA A 387 12.59 10.84 14.77
CA ALA A 387 13.86 10.14 14.53
C ALA A 387 13.88 9.32 13.23
N GLN A 388 12.69 8.90 12.76
CA GLN A 388 12.48 8.06 11.58
C GLN A 388 12.51 8.87 10.26
N GLU A 389 12.44 10.19 10.32
CA GLU A 389 12.63 11.07 9.17
C GLU A 389 14.11 11.35 8.89
N ALA A 390 15.01 10.93 9.79
CA ALA A 390 16.45 11.11 9.61
C ALA A 390 16.96 10.22 8.48
N ILE A 391 17.55 10.84 7.46
CA ILE A 391 18.13 10.20 6.26
C ILE A 391 19.28 9.24 6.62
N PHE A 392 19.83 9.35 7.83
CA PHE A 392 20.95 8.56 8.31
C PHE A 392 20.54 7.28 9.05
N TRP A 393 19.25 6.91 9.05
CA TRP A 393 18.81 5.75 9.83
C TRP A 393 19.46 4.45 9.34
N GLU A 394 19.71 4.24 8.05
CA GLU A 394 20.34 2.99 7.60
C GLU A 394 21.80 2.79 8.02
N VAL A 395 22.56 3.87 8.20
CA VAL A 395 23.99 3.79 8.52
C VAL A 395 24.24 3.62 10.03
N LEU A 396 23.29 4.05 10.87
CA LEU A 396 23.29 3.76 12.31
C LEU A 396 22.82 2.33 12.65
N ILE A 397 22.51 1.51 11.64
CA ILE A 397 22.06 0.10 11.78
C ILE A 397 23.23 -0.89 11.58
N LEU A 398 24.45 -0.42 11.76
CA LEU A 398 25.43 -1.31 12.37
C LEU A 398 25.22 -1.12 13.87
N ASP A 399 24.88 -2.20 14.58
CA ASP A 399 24.66 -2.19 16.04
C ASP A 399 25.81 -1.49 16.81
N GLU A 400 26.96 -1.34 16.15
CA GLU A 400 28.08 -0.46 16.49
C GLU A 400 28.54 0.33 15.26
N TRP A 401 29.00 1.57 15.43
CA TRP A 401 29.67 2.29 14.34
C TRP A 401 30.84 1.47 13.82
N PRO A 402 30.99 1.32 12.49
CA PRO A 402 31.94 0.37 11.94
C PRO A 402 33.38 0.67 12.34
N ALA A 403 34.07 -0.36 12.84
CA ALA A 403 35.51 -0.33 13.08
C ALA A 403 36.34 -0.33 11.79
N ALA A 404 35.73 -0.64 10.64
CA ALA A 404 36.36 -0.60 9.33
C ALA A 404 36.49 0.84 8.81
N GLY A 405 37.62 1.19 8.19
CA GLY A 405 37.94 2.58 7.80
C GLY A 405 36.98 3.24 6.80
N ARG A 406 36.23 2.47 6.00
CA ARG A 406 35.22 2.97 5.07
C ARG A 406 34.15 1.93 4.77
N ILE A 407 32.88 2.30 4.94
CA ILE A 407 31.72 1.51 4.51
C ILE A 407 30.97 2.25 3.40
N GLN A 408 30.50 1.51 2.40
CA GLN A 408 29.57 2.02 1.39
C GLN A 408 28.15 1.61 1.75
N ALA A 409 27.26 2.60 1.86
CA ALA A 409 25.84 2.39 2.11
C ALA A 409 25.00 3.05 1.01
N TYR A 410 23.80 2.51 0.79
CA TYR A 410 22.78 3.12 -0.05
C TYR A 410 21.61 3.48 0.84
N SER A 411 21.07 4.69 0.65
CA SER A 411 19.83 5.08 1.28
C SER A 411 18.96 5.86 0.31
N GLU A 412 17.65 5.72 0.47
CA GLU A 412 16.67 6.44 -0.32
C GLU A 412 15.98 7.49 0.54
N GLY A 413 15.52 8.57 -0.09
CA GLY A 413 14.69 9.58 0.52
C GLY A 413 13.65 10.07 -0.49
N ILE A 414 12.58 10.67 0.00
CA ILE A 414 11.58 11.32 -0.84
C ILE A 414 11.70 12.81 -0.59
N ILE A 415 11.39 13.60 -1.61
CA ILE A 415 11.19 15.04 -1.41
C ILE A 415 9.95 15.23 -0.53
N GLU A 416 10.21 15.61 0.72
CA GLU A 416 9.18 15.97 1.69
C GLU A 416 8.98 17.50 1.71
N PRO A 417 7.78 17.98 2.10
CA PRO A 417 7.50 19.41 2.21
C PRO A 417 8.23 20.09 3.38
N PHE A 418 8.96 19.33 4.20
CA PHE A 418 9.70 19.78 5.37
C PHE A 418 11.17 19.36 5.29
N PRO A 419 12.09 20.10 5.94
CA PRO A 419 13.51 19.71 6.01
C PRO A 419 13.69 18.37 6.73
N LEU A 420 14.49 17.47 6.17
CA LEU A 420 14.80 16.18 6.78
C LEU A 420 16.13 16.23 7.55
N PRO A 421 16.21 15.58 8.72
CA PRO A 421 17.45 15.49 9.49
C PRO A 421 18.52 14.70 8.73
N ILE A 422 19.72 15.28 8.63
CA ILE A 422 20.88 14.68 7.95
C ILE A 422 22.12 14.63 8.83
N GLY A 423 21.99 14.92 10.13
CA GLY A 423 23.16 14.97 11.00
C GLY A 423 23.71 13.60 11.34
N PRO A 424 25.04 13.46 11.50
CA PRO A 424 25.62 12.27 12.11
C PRO A 424 25.06 12.07 13.52
N ALA A 425 25.02 10.81 13.95
CA ALA A 425 24.57 10.47 15.29
C ALA A 425 25.53 9.51 16.00
N TRP A 426 25.41 9.49 17.31
CA TRP A 426 26.06 8.53 18.19
C TRP A 426 25.07 7.96 19.18
N CYS A 427 25.10 6.65 19.40
CA CYS A 427 24.18 5.95 20.30
C CYS A 427 24.94 5.21 21.39
N ALA A 428 24.36 5.16 22.59
CA ALA A 428 24.85 4.35 23.71
C ALA A 428 23.66 3.73 24.48
N GLU A 429 23.95 2.74 25.31
CA GLU A 429 22.93 2.02 26.09
C GLU A 429 22.27 2.87 27.17
N THR A 430 22.98 3.85 27.74
CA THR A 430 22.45 4.72 28.79
C THR A 430 22.74 6.19 28.48
N PRO A 431 21.96 7.13 29.06
CA PRO A 431 22.21 8.57 28.89
C PRO A 431 23.60 8.99 29.39
N GLU A 432 24.06 8.42 30.50
CA GLU A 432 25.35 8.76 31.11
C GLU A 432 26.51 8.29 30.24
N ARG A 433 26.39 7.08 29.67
CA ARG A 433 27.36 6.54 28.72
C ARG A 433 27.38 7.36 27.44
N LEU A 434 26.20 7.75 26.93
CA LEU A 434 26.09 8.62 25.77
C LEU A 434 26.83 9.96 26.01
N ASP A 435 26.62 10.59 27.16
CA ASP A 435 27.27 11.87 27.49
C ASP A 435 28.78 11.73 27.68
N ALA A 436 29.24 10.65 28.31
CA ALA A 436 30.66 10.36 28.46
C ALA A 436 31.35 10.16 27.09
N GLU A 437 30.75 9.36 26.21
CA GLU A 437 31.31 9.06 24.90
C GLU A 437 31.24 10.27 23.96
N LEU A 438 30.11 10.99 23.91
CA LEU A 438 29.95 12.18 23.05
C LEU A 438 31.00 13.27 23.31
N SER A 439 31.51 13.37 24.54
CA SER A 439 32.54 14.36 24.89
C SER A 439 33.88 14.12 24.17
N GLY A 440 34.16 12.88 23.77
CA GLY A 440 35.37 12.48 23.04
C GLY A 440 35.15 12.21 21.56
N VAL A 441 33.99 12.61 21.02
CA VAL A 441 33.59 12.35 19.64
C VAL A 441 33.53 13.64 18.83
N HIS A 442 34.25 13.67 17.72
CA HIS A 442 34.17 14.74 16.74
C HIS A 442 33.48 14.24 15.48
N PHE A 443 32.42 14.94 15.07
CA PHE A 443 31.66 14.62 13.88
C PHE A 443 32.15 15.43 12.68
N GLY A 444 32.23 14.78 11.52
CA GLY A 444 32.40 15.42 10.22
C GLY A 444 31.25 15.04 9.28
N LEU A 445 30.87 15.97 8.43
CA LEU A 445 29.92 15.76 7.34
C LEU A 445 30.45 16.42 6.07
N GLU A 446 30.51 15.65 4.99
CA GLU A 446 30.76 16.13 3.64
C GLU A 446 29.58 15.74 2.75
N ILE A 447 29.13 16.67 1.92
CA ILE A 447 28.05 16.44 0.95
C ILE A 447 28.57 16.81 -0.43
N ASN A 448 28.58 15.86 -1.36
CA ASN A 448 29.02 16.04 -2.74
C ASN A 448 30.41 16.67 -2.89
N GLY A 449 31.33 16.39 -1.94
CA GLY A 449 32.68 16.95 -1.93
C GLY A 449 32.83 18.28 -1.17
N GLU A 450 31.74 18.84 -0.64
CA GLU A 450 31.75 20.06 0.17
C GLU A 450 31.63 19.72 1.65
N ARG A 451 32.58 20.19 2.47
CA ARG A 451 32.58 19.94 3.91
C ARG A 451 31.67 20.91 4.64
N ILE A 452 30.80 20.37 5.49
CA ILE A 452 29.80 21.15 6.24
C ILE A 452 30.40 21.59 7.56
N ASP A 453 30.30 22.88 7.87
CA ASP A 453 30.60 23.39 9.21
C ASP A 453 29.48 22.97 10.16
N LEU A 454 29.79 22.03 11.05
CA LEU A 454 28.85 21.51 12.04
C LEU A 454 28.82 22.32 13.35
N ALA A 455 29.73 23.29 13.55
CA ALA A 455 29.80 24.07 14.78
C ALA A 455 28.51 24.82 15.18
N PRO A 456 27.68 25.31 14.24
CA PRO A 456 26.41 25.98 14.57
C PRO A 456 25.31 25.03 15.06
N TYR A 457 25.45 23.72 14.88
CA TYR A 457 24.38 22.74 15.10
C TYR A 457 24.56 22.02 16.44
N ARG A 458 23.48 21.97 17.23
CA ARG A 458 23.51 21.34 18.56
C ARG A 458 23.22 19.86 18.48
N VAL A 459 23.77 19.09 19.42
CA VAL A 459 23.41 17.67 19.56
C VAL A 459 22.02 17.54 20.21
N VAL A 460 21.06 17.05 19.44
CA VAL A 460 19.72 16.68 19.90
C VAL A 460 19.79 15.28 20.49
N ARG A 461 19.46 15.14 21.79
CA ARG A 461 19.41 13.83 22.47
C ARG A 461 18.01 13.26 22.42
N ARG A 462 17.88 11.96 22.11
CA ARG A 462 16.61 11.23 22.24
C ARG A 462 16.83 9.81 22.75
N PRO A 463 15.94 9.32 23.63
CA PRO A 463 15.77 7.89 23.84
C PRO A 463 15.19 7.25 22.58
N LEU A 464 15.67 6.07 22.24
CA LEU A 464 15.08 5.15 21.29
C LEU A 464 14.18 4.15 22.04
N ARG A 465 13.18 3.61 21.35
CA ARG A 465 12.25 2.64 21.94
C ARG A 465 12.86 1.25 22.20
N ASP A 466 14.02 0.96 21.61
CA ASP A 466 14.81 -0.24 21.91
C ASP A 466 15.62 -0.10 23.22
N GLY A 467 15.50 1.04 23.91
CA GLY A 467 16.18 1.33 25.18
C GLY A 467 17.50 2.08 25.02
N ARG A 468 18.03 2.23 23.80
CA ARG A 468 19.25 3.02 23.56
C ARG A 468 18.96 4.52 23.66
N HIS A 469 20.02 5.31 23.81
CA HIS A 469 19.98 6.76 23.77
C HIS A 469 20.94 7.25 22.71
N CYS A 470 20.49 8.14 21.82
CA CYS A 470 21.35 8.70 20.80
C CYS A 470 21.39 10.24 20.85
N GLY A 471 22.52 10.78 20.42
CA GLY A 471 22.74 12.19 20.15
C GLY A 471 22.95 12.40 18.66
N TRP A 472 22.08 13.19 18.02
CA TRP A 472 22.20 13.58 16.62
C TRP A 472 22.67 15.02 16.52
N VAL A 473 23.60 15.32 15.63
CA VAL A 473 23.86 16.71 15.25
C VAL A 473 22.59 17.25 14.59
N GLY A 474 21.97 18.27 15.18
CA GLY A 474 20.66 18.80 14.78
C GLY A 474 20.74 19.63 13.50
N VAL A 475 21.21 19.05 12.40
CA VAL A 475 21.21 19.64 11.06
C VAL A 475 20.13 18.95 10.22
N ALA A 476 19.28 19.77 9.60
CA ALA A 476 18.27 19.32 8.64
C ALA A 476 18.50 20.00 7.28
N ALA A 477 18.11 19.31 6.22
CA ALA A 477 18.24 19.77 4.85
C ALA A 477 16.89 19.75 4.14
N ALA A 478 16.62 20.77 3.34
CA ALA A 478 15.51 20.78 2.39
C ALA A 478 15.93 20.09 1.10
N PHE A 479 15.15 19.12 0.64
CA PHE A 479 15.40 18.42 -0.63
C PHE A 479 14.49 19.01 -1.68
N VAL A 480 15.06 19.71 -2.66
CA VAL A 480 14.28 20.49 -3.63
C VAL A 480 14.20 19.85 -5.01
N ARG A 481 14.93 18.74 -5.22
CA ARG A 481 14.87 17.95 -6.46
C ARG A 481 15.26 16.50 -6.25
N ALA A 482 14.73 15.63 -7.12
CA ALA A 482 15.21 14.28 -7.26
C ALA A 482 16.69 14.32 -7.68
N SER A 483 17.55 13.65 -6.93
CA SER A 483 19.00 13.68 -7.13
C SER A 483 19.70 12.52 -6.43
N VAL A 484 20.87 12.14 -6.94
CA VAL A 484 21.77 11.20 -6.27
C VAL A 484 22.88 12.02 -5.66
N ASN A 485 23.05 11.89 -4.34
CA ASN A 485 23.99 12.68 -3.56
C ASN A 485 24.94 11.76 -2.82
N ARG A 486 26.19 12.18 -2.71
CA ARG A 486 27.23 11.50 -1.95
C ARG A 486 27.35 12.18 -0.59
N PHE A 487 27.10 11.46 0.48
CA PHE A 487 27.32 11.91 1.84
C PHE A 487 28.50 11.15 2.43
N VAL A 488 29.42 11.84 3.10
CA VAL A 488 30.48 11.20 3.87
C VAL A 488 30.36 11.67 5.30
N TYR A 489 30.05 10.71 6.17
CA TYR A 489 29.94 10.91 7.60
C TYR A 489 31.22 10.43 8.26
N GLU A 490 31.78 11.26 9.12
CA GLU A 490 33.06 10.98 9.76
C GLU A 490 32.90 11.06 11.27
N VAL A 491 33.49 10.10 11.95
CA VAL A 491 33.56 10.08 13.42
C VAL A 491 35.03 9.92 13.78
N GLU A 492 35.53 10.87 14.55
CA GLU A 492 36.90 10.87 15.08
C GLU A 492 36.87 10.75 16.60
N ARG A 493 37.71 9.85 17.12
CA ARG A 493 37.83 9.45 18.53
C ARG A 493 39.29 9.22 18.88
N ALA A 494 39.57 9.02 20.16
CA ALA A 494 40.90 8.62 20.65
C ALA A 494 41.46 7.36 19.96
N GLU A 495 40.60 6.42 19.58
CA GLU A 495 40.97 5.14 18.96
C GLU A 495 41.22 5.25 17.44
N GLY A 496 40.86 6.38 16.82
CA GLY A 496 41.06 6.62 15.39
C GLY A 496 39.87 7.32 14.73
N ARG A 497 39.95 7.45 13.40
CA ARG A 497 38.91 8.03 12.55
C ARG A 497 38.28 6.94 11.69
N SER A 498 36.96 6.94 11.64
CA SER A 498 36.17 6.08 10.78
C SER A 498 35.22 6.91 9.93
N SER A 499 34.91 6.41 8.74
CA SER A 499 34.03 7.10 7.79
C SER A 499 33.00 6.16 7.19
N VAL A 500 31.81 6.68 6.96
CA VAL A 500 30.79 6.01 6.16
C VAL A 500 30.46 6.88 4.97
N GLU A 501 30.64 6.32 3.79
CA GLU A 501 30.22 6.94 2.54
C GLU A 501 28.87 6.38 2.14
N MET A 502 27.88 7.25 2.07
CA MET A 502 26.51 6.91 1.72
C MET A 502 26.14 7.55 0.39
N THR A 503 25.63 6.73 -0.52
CA THR A 503 24.91 7.20 -1.70
C THR A 503 23.45 7.40 -1.31
N VAL A 504 23.00 8.65 -1.30
CA VAL A 504 21.63 9.03 -0.93
C VAL A 504 20.85 9.42 -2.18
N VAL A 505 19.80 8.65 -2.49
CA VAL A 505 18.94 8.86 -3.64
C VAL A 505 17.65 9.55 -3.19
N PHE A 506 17.46 10.81 -3.57
CA PHE A 506 16.17 11.50 -3.38
C PHE A 506 15.30 11.34 -4.61
N LYS A 507 14.07 10.90 -4.39
CA LYS A 507 13.05 10.66 -5.42
C LYS A 507 11.95 11.71 -5.34
N ASP A 508 11.33 12.00 -6.48
CA ASP A 508 10.06 12.72 -6.50
C ASP A 508 8.97 11.83 -5.87
N PRO A 509 8.05 12.41 -5.06
CA PRO A 509 6.97 11.71 -4.36
C PRO A 509 5.91 11.07 -5.26
#